data_AF-A0A1A8DJM3-F1
#
_entry.id   AF-A0A1A8DJM3-F1
#
_cell.length_a   1.000
_cell.length_b   1.000
_cell.length_c   1.000
_cell.angle_alpha   90.00
_cell.angle_beta   90.00
_cell.angle_gamma   90.00
#
_symmetry.space_group_name_H-M   'P 1'
#
loop_
_entity.id
_entity.type
_entity.pdbx_description
1 polymer ?
#
loop_
_entity_poly.entity_id
_entity_poly.type
_entity_poly.pdbx_seq_one_letter_code
_entity_poly.pdbx_strand_id
1 'polypeptide(L)'
;VPLNMWQDSWDAGMAGRTYYGLWRRVGARGPALECGRMDSVVLTCLRLGHSCLRGGLFLVGRHPGGCCACGEWEMVAHVLLHCRLYMVEWQALF
;
A
#
# COMPACT_ATOMS: atom_id res chain seq x y z
N VAL A 1 25.25 -8.14 6.12
CA VAL A 1 24.90 -8.65 4.78
C VAL A 1 25.06 -7.52 3.78
N PRO A 2 25.91 -7.66 2.75
CA PRO A 2 26.14 -6.60 1.78
C PRO A 2 24.90 -6.39 0.87
N LEU A 3 24.73 -5.16 0.38
CA LEU A 3 23.55 -4.73 -0.40
C LEU A 3 23.31 -5.55 -1.67
N ASN A 4 24.39 -6.01 -2.31
CA ASN A 4 24.33 -6.90 -3.47
C ASN A 4 23.59 -8.21 -3.17
N MET A 5 23.83 -8.83 -2.02
CA MET A 5 23.16 -10.08 -1.62
C MET A 5 21.65 -9.90 -1.46
N TRP A 6 21.23 -8.75 -0.93
CA TRP A 6 19.81 -8.40 -0.83
C TRP A 6 19.20 -8.09 -2.19
N GLN A 7 19.94 -7.41 -3.07
CA GLN A 7 19.50 -7.15 -4.44
C GLN A 7 19.33 -8.45 -5.21
N ASP A 8 20.29 -9.38 -5.15
CA ASP A 8 20.23 -10.68 -5.82
C ASP A 8 19.03 -11.50 -5.31
N SER A 9 18.79 -11.48 -4.01
CA SER A 9 17.62 -12.12 -3.39
C SER A 9 16.31 -11.46 -3.81
N TRP A 10 16.31 -10.13 -3.95
CA TRP A 10 15.15 -9.38 -4.43
C TRP A 10 14.88 -9.69 -5.90
N ASP A 11 15.90 -9.74 -6.75
CA ASP A 11 15.79 -9.99 -8.18
C ASP A 11 15.37 -11.43 -8.48
N ALA A 12 15.81 -12.42 -7.68
CA ALA A 12 15.44 -13.82 -7.86
C ALA A 12 14.14 -14.21 -7.12
N GLY A 13 13.74 -13.46 -6.09
CA GLY A 13 12.65 -13.83 -5.20
C GLY A 13 11.24 -13.57 -5.76
N MET A 14 10.27 -14.41 -5.35
CA MET A 14 8.84 -14.18 -5.61
C MET A 14 8.14 -13.40 -4.49
N ALA A 15 8.73 -13.32 -3.30
CA ALA A 15 8.15 -12.63 -2.17
C ALA A 15 8.01 -11.13 -2.45
N GLY A 16 6.82 -10.56 -2.21
CA GLY A 16 6.58 -9.14 -2.44
C GLY A 16 6.71 -8.71 -3.90
N ARG A 17 6.57 -9.61 -4.88
CA ARG A 17 6.84 -9.32 -6.29
C ARG A 17 6.00 -8.21 -6.90
N THR A 18 4.80 -7.99 -6.41
CA THR A 18 3.95 -6.82 -6.73
C THR A 18 4.65 -5.49 -6.45
N TYR A 19 5.61 -5.45 -5.52
CA TYR A 19 6.39 -4.25 -5.18
C TYR A 19 7.66 -4.07 -6.01
N TYR A 20 8.08 -5.07 -6.77
CA TYR A 20 9.33 -5.02 -7.54
C TYR A 20 9.31 -3.93 -8.62
N GLY A 21 8.12 -3.67 -9.21
CA GLY A 21 7.93 -2.57 -10.16
C GLY A 21 8.10 -1.19 -9.53
N LEU A 22 7.76 -1.05 -8.25
CA LEU A 22 7.86 0.21 -7.49
C LEU A 22 9.27 0.42 -6.93
N TRP A 23 9.90 -0.63 -6.45
CA TRP A 23 11.19 -0.60 -5.76
C TRP A 23 12.14 -1.63 -6.37
N ARG A 24 12.64 -1.34 -7.56
CA ARG A 24 13.55 -2.25 -8.28
C ARG A 24 14.91 -2.39 -7.59
N ARG A 25 15.44 -1.30 -7.02
CA ARG A 25 16.73 -1.30 -6.31
C ARG A 25 16.55 -1.28 -4.81
N VAL A 26 17.17 -2.24 -4.13
CA VAL A 26 17.26 -2.29 -2.67
C VAL A 26 18.14 -1.14 -2.19
N GLY A 27 17.69 -0.41 -1.17
CA GLY A 27 18.44 0.70 -0.55
C GLY A 27 18.49 1.98 -1.38
N ALA A 28 17.97 1.98 -2.61
CA ALA A 28 17.78 3.22 -3.35
C ALA A 28 16.68 4.06 -2.68
N ARG A 29 16.79 5.39 -2.72
CA ARG A 29 15.62 6.25 -2.51
C ARG A 29 14.63 5.93 -3.63
N GLY A 30 13.37 5.73 -3.27
CA GLY A 30 12.31 5.50 -4.23
C GLY A 30 12.08 6.74 -5.09
N PRO A 31 11.06 6.71 -5.97
CA PRO A 31 10.65 7.90 -6.69
C PRO A 31 10.50 9.02 -5.67
N ALA A 32 11.33 10.06 -5.78
CA ALA A 32 11.23 11.22 -4.93
C ALA A 32 9.91 11.88 -5.30
N LEU A 33 8.85 11.53 -4.58
CA LEU A 33 7.67 12.37 -4.54
C LEU A 33 8.12 13.60 -3.77
N GLU A 34 8.08 14.76 -4.43
CA GLU A 34 8.23 16.06 -3.77
C GLU A 34 7.03 16.27 -2.85
N CYS A 35 7.07 15.61 -1.70
CA CYS A 35 6.02 15.60 -0.70
C CYS A 35 6.66 15.66 0.68
N GLY A 36 5.91 16.15 1.66
CA GLY A 36 6.39 16.23 3.03
C GLY A 36 6.72 14.84 3.57
N ARG A 37 7.54 14.78 4.62
CA ARG A 37 7.86 13.51 5.32
C ARG A 37 6.59 12.75 5.71
N MET A 38 5.56 13.47 6.16
CA MET A 38 4.29 12.88 6.56
C MET A 38 3.57 12.23 5.38
N ASP A 39 3.47 12.93 4.24
CA ASP A 39 2.83 12.42 3.03
C ASP A 39 3.57 11.18 2.50
N SER A 40 4.90 11.22 2.51
CA SER A 40 5.74 10.09 2.13
C SER A 40 5.47 8.85 2.98
N VAL A 41 5.29 9.02 4.29
CA VAL A 41 4.90 7.92 5.21
C VAL A 41 3.51 7.41 4.87
N VAL A 42 2.53 8.29 4.70
CA VAL A 42 1.14 7.92 4.35
C VAL A 42 1.12 7.12 3.05
N LEU A 43 1.77 7.62 2.00
CA LEU A 43 1.87 6.97 0.70
C LEU A 43 2.57 5.61 0.78
N THR A 44 3.61 5.50 1.61
CA THR A 44 4.30 4.23 1.85
C THR A 44 3.37 3.23 2.53
N CYS A 45 2.66 3.64 3.59
CA CYS A 45 1.67 2.81 4.27
C CYS A 45 0.55 2.36 3.32
N LEU A 46 0.03 3.27 2.49
CA LEU A 46 -0.99 2.95 1.47
C LEU A 46 -0.47 1.92 0.45
N ARG A 47 0.75 2.10 -0.07
CA ARG A 47 1.36 1.15 -1.00
C ARG A 47 1.53 -0.23 -0.37
N LEU A 48 2.04 -0.26 0.87
CA LEU A 48 2.25 -1.51 1.61
C LEU A 48 0.95 -2.15 2.10
N GLY A 49 -0.21 -1.51 1.93
CA GLY A 49 -1.48 -1.97 2.50
C GLY A 49 -1.53 -1.90 4.03
N HIS A 50 -0.57 -1.20 4.66
CA HIS A 50 -0.51 -0.95 6.11
C HIS A 50 -1.37 0.26 6.49
N SER A 51 -2.60 0.30 5.98
CA SER A 51 -3.49 1.46 6.05
C SER A 51 -4.56 1.36 7.14
N CYS A 52 -4.45 0.38 8.06
CA CYS A 52 -5.44 0.10 9.10
C CYS A 52 -6.88 -0.03 8.57
N LEU A 53 -7.05 -0.33 7.29
CA LEU A 53 -8.35 -0.59 6.69
C LEU A 53 -8.93 -1.89 7.24
N ARG A 54 -10.26 -1.94 7.36
CA ARG A 54 -11.00 -3.04 7.97
C ARG A 54 -10.64 -4.39 7.36
N GLY A 55 -10.43 -4.47 6.05
CA GLY A 55 -10.04 -5.70 5.37
C GLY A 55 -8.68 -6.22 5.86
N GLY A 56 -7.69 -5.33 6.00
CA GLY A 56 -6.40 -5.66 6.60
C GLY A 56 -6.52 -6.03 8.08
N LEU A 57 -7.33 -5.30 8.85
CA LEU A 57 -7.58 -5.58 10.26
C LEU A 57 -8.29 -6.94 10.46
N PHE A 58 -9.17 -7.34 9.55
CA PHE A 58 -9.81 -8.64 9.58
C PHE A 58 -8.80 -9.78 9.39
N LEU A 59 -7.88 -9.64 8.43
CA LEU A 59 -6.84 -10.64 8.18
C LEU A 59 -5.95 -10.90 9.40
N VAL A 60 -5.76 -9.89 10.27
CA VAL A 60 -5.00 -10.02 11.53
C VAL A 60 -5.89 -10.25 12.77
N GLY A 61 -7.17 -10.57 12.57
CA GLY A 61 -8.12 -10.88 13.65
C GLY A 61 -8.50 -9.69 14.54
N ARG A 62 -8.27 -8.45 14.09
CA ARG A 62 -8.57 -7.20 14.82
C ARG A 62 -9.86 -6.52 14.39
N HIS A 63 -10.58 -7.08 13.42
CA HIS A 63 -11.87 -6.56 12.99
C HIS A 63 -12.79 -7.72 12.59
N PRO A 64 -14.09 -7.69 12.94
CA PRO A 64 -14.97 -8.85 12.80
C PRO A 64 -15.41 -9.16 11.37
N GLY A 65 -15.53 -8.16 10.49
CA GLY A 65 -16.15 -8.35 9.17
C GLY A 65 -15.29 -8.01 7.95
N GLY A 66 -14.32 -7.11 8.07
CA GLY A 66 -13.42 -6.71 6.99
C GLY A 66 -14.04 -5.79 5.94
N CYS A 67 -15.36 -5.64 5.95
CA CYS A 67 -16.08 -4.83 4.99
C CYS A 67 -16.16 -3.34 5.36
N CYS A 68 -16.16 -2.52 4.31
CA CYS A 68 -16.51 -1.11 4.35
C CYS A 68 -18.00 -0.95 4.68
N ALA A 69 -18.40 0.25 5.11
CA ALA A 69 -19.81 0.56 5.36
C ALA A 69 -20.71 0.41 4.11
N CYS A 70 -20.13 0.41 2.91
CA CYS A 70 -20.88 0.16 1.67
C CYS A 70 -21.17 -1.33 1.41
N GLY A 71 -20.64 -2.25 2.23
CA GLY A 71 -20.83 -3.69 2.14
C GLY A 71 -19.71 -4.47 1.44
N GLU A 72 -18.82 -3.78 0.73
CA GLU A 72 -17.69 -4.39 -0.01
C GLU A 72 -16.45 -4.56 0.86
N TRP A 73 -15.52 -5.41 0.44
CA TRP A 73 -14.26 -5.63 1.15
C TRP A 73 -13.39 -4.37 1.22
N GLU A 74 -13.00 -3.93 2.42
CA GLU A 74 -12.29 -2.67 2.59
C GLU A 74 -10.78 -2.83 2.35
N MET A 75 -10.36 -2.57 1.12
CA MET A 75 -8.96 -2.47 0.71
C MET A 75 -8.63 -1.08 0.15
N VAL A 76 -7.34 -0.79 0.00
CA VAL A 76 -6.86 0.51 -0.52
C VAL A 76 -7.48 0.83 -1.88
N ALA A 77 -7.51 -0.13 -2.81
CA ALA A 77 -8.14 0.05 -4.11
C ALA A 77 -9.64 0.35 -4.00
N HIS A 78 -10.35 -0.32 -3.09
CA HIS A 78 -11.76 -0.04 -2.86
C HIS A 78 -11.95 1.40 -2.36
N VAL A 79 -11.24 1.78 -1.29
CA VAL A 79 -11.38 3.11 -0.68
C VAL A 79 -10.94 4.24 -1.60
N LEU A 80 -9.94 4.04 -2.46
CA LEU A 80 -9.39 5.10 -3.32
C LEU A 80 -9.97 5.14 -4.74
N LEU A 81 -10.62 4.07 -5.23
CA LEU A 81 -11.02 3.97 -6.63
C LEU A 81 -12.45 3.43 -6.88
N HIS A 82 -13.08 2.73 -5.92
CA HIS A 82 -14.35 2.01 -6.16
C HIS A 82 -15.49 2.19 -5.14
N CYS A 83 -15.21 2.58 -3.90
CA CYS A 83 -16.21 2.95 -2.90
C CYS A 83 -16.96 4.26 -3.16
N ARG A 84 -18.26 4.16 -3.47
CA ARG A 84 -19.17 5.32 -3.60
C ARG A 84 -19.20 6.27 -2.39
N LEU A 85 -18.86 5.78 -1.19
CA LEU A 85 -18.87 6.59 0.03
C LEU A 85 -17.70 7.58 0.08
N TYR A 86 -16.66 7.37 -0.71
CA TYR A 86 -15.46 8.22 -0.79
C TYR A 86 -15.34 8.94 -2.14
N MET A 87 -16.45 9.06 -2.89
CA MET A 87 -16.43 9.66 -4.22
C MET A 87 -15.98 11.12 -4.23
N VAL A 88 -16.34 11.90 -3.21
CA VAL A 88 -15.98 13.31 -3.11
C VAL A 88 -14.46 13.45 -2.99
N GLU A 89 -13.84 12.61 -2.16
CA GLU A 89 -12.41 12.56 -1.97
C GLU A 89 -11.68 12.14 -3.24
N TRP A 90 -12.22 11.20 -4.02
CA TRP A 90 -11.58 10.81 -5.28
C TRP A 90 -11.62 11.91 -6.33
N GLN A 91 -12.75 12.59 -6.48
CA GLN A 91 -12.89 13.70 -7.44
C GLN A 91 -11.96 14.87 -7.09
N ALA A 92 -11.54 14.99 -5.84
CA ALA A 92 -10.53 15.96 -5.44
C ALA A 92 -9.09 15.50 -5.72
N LEU A 93 -8.86 14.18 -5.88
CA LEU A 93 -7.54 13.56 -6.07
C LEU A 93 -7.21 13.23 -7.53
N PHE A 94 -8.23 13.02 -8.39
CA PHE A 94 -8.13 12.64 -9.79
C PHE A 94 -9.00 13.54 -10.67
#